data_AF-A0A6P4FGJ4-F1
#
_entry.id   AF-A0A6P4FGJ4-F1
#
_cell.length_a   1.000
_cell.length_b   1.000
_cell.length_c   1.000
_cell.angle_alpha   90.00
_cell.angle_beta   90.00
_cell.angle_gamma   90.00
#
_symmetry.space_group_name_H-M   'P 1'
#
loop_
_entity.id
_entity.type
_entity.pdbx_description
1 polymer ?
#
loop_
_entity_poly.entity_id
_entity_poly.type
_entity_poly.pdbx_seq_one_letter_code
_entity_poly.pdbx_strand_id
1 'polypeptide(L)'
;MAPQTSNQSTFVSKTQHYLKVKKPLLERQRRARMNKCLDTLKTLVAEFQGDDAILRMDKAEMLEAALVFMRKQVVEQQAPVSPLPMDSFKNGYMNAVSEISRVMACTPAMSVNVGKTVMTHLGVEFQRMLQADQVQPTTPITAQRPLSPASSGYHSDAEDSESAASPKPAQDTMWRPW
;
A
#
# COMPACT_ATOMS: atom_id res chain seq x y z
N MET A 1 1.01 76.38 3.43
CA MET A 1 0.55 75.55 2.29
C MET A 1 0.87 74.11 2.61
N ALA A 2 -0.15 73.26 2.80
CA ALA A 2 0.03 71.82 3.08
C ALA A 2 0.03 71.01 1.77
N PRO A 3 0.85 69.95 1.63
CA PRO A 3 0.84 69.15 0.42
C PRO A 3 -0.36 68.18 0.45
N GLN A 4 -1.18 68.26 -0.60
CA GLN A 4 -2.25 67.32 -0.91
C GLN A 4 -1.65 65.93 -1.16
N THR A 5 -1.93 64.96 -0.30
CA THR A 5 -1.57 63.56 -0.54
C THR A 5 -2.54 62.95 -1.54
N SER A 6 -2.10 62.80 -2.78
CA SER A 6 -2.85 62.10 -3.84
C SER A 6 -3.04 60.62 -3.46
N ASN A 7 -4.27 60.25 -3.12
CA ASN A 7 -4.70 58.85 -2.98
C ASN A 7 -4.73 58.21 -4.38
N GLN A 8 -3.60 57.64 -4.82
CA GLN A 8 -3.57 56.80 -6.02
C GLN A 8 -4.09 55.41 -5.66
N SER A 9 -5.39 55.19 -5.90
CA SER A 9 -5.98 53.85 -5.94
C SER A 9 -5.43 53.10 -7.16
N THR A 10 -4.32 52.39 -6.99
CA THR A 10 -3.75 51.53 -8.04
C THR A 10 -4.71 50.37 -8.32
N PHE A 11 -5.43 50.43 -9.45
CA PHE A 11 -6.20 49.29 -9.95
C PHE A 11 -5.24 48.16 -10.36
N VAL A 12 -5.05 47.18 -9.46
CA VAL A 12 -4.22 46.01 -9.75
C VAL A 12 -5.01 45.08 -10.67
N SER A 13 -4.45 44.79 -11.85
CA SER A 13 -5.07 43.86 -12.80
C SER A 13 -5.33 42.49 -12.15
N LYS A 14 -6.40 41.79 -12.56
CA LYS A 14 -6.76 40.45 -12.06
C LYS A 14 -5.56 39.49 -12.08
N THR A 15 -4.74 39.55 -13.14
CA THR A 15 -3.52 38.75 -13.28
C THR A 15 -2.46 39.13 -12.24
N GLN A 16 -2.24 40.43 -12.01
CA GLN A 16 -1.28 40.90 -11.01
C GLN A 16 -1.72 40.55 -9.59
N HIS A 17 -3.03 40.65 -9.29
CA HIS A 17 -3.59 40.21 -8.01
C HIS A 17 -3.41 38.70 -7.81
N TYR A 18 -3.63 37.90 -8.85
CA TYR A 18 -3.38 36.46 -8.80
C TYR A 18 -1.91 36.14 -8.50
N LEU A 19 -0.97 36.74 -9.23
CA LEU A 19 0.46 36.46 -9.09
C LEU A 19 1.04 36.94 -7.75
N LYS A 20 0.61 38.11 -7.27
CA LYS A 20 1.18 38.74 -6.06
C LYS A 20 0.48 38.36 -4.77
N VAL A 21 -0.79 37.95 -4.82
CA VAL A 21 -1.59 37.69 -3.62
C VAL A 21 -2.07 36.24 -3.58
N LYS A 22 -2.86 35.83 -4.57
CA LYS A 22 -3.53 34.51 -4.54
C LYS A 22 -2.53 33.35 -4.66
N LYS A 23 -1.57 33.40 -5.58
CA LYS A 23 -0.54 32.36 -5.73
C LYS A 23 0.31 32.20 -4.46
N PRO A 24 0.90 33.25 -3.86
CA PRO A 24 1.65 33.12 -2.61
C PRO A 24 0.80 32.60 -1.44
N LEU A 25 -0.47 32.98 -1.37
CA LEU A 25 -1.39 32.49 -0.35
C LEU A 25 -1.62 30.98 -0.47
N LEU A 26 -1.95 30.50 -1.67
CA LEU A 26 -2.16 29.06 -1.94
C LEU A 26 -0.89 28.25 -1.69
N GLU A 27 0.26 28.81 -2.04
CA GLU A 27 1.56 28.20 -1.76
C GLU A 27 1.80 28.03 -0.26
N ARG A 28 1.54 29.08 0.53
CA ARG A 28 1.66 29.02 2.00
C ARG A 28 0.73 27.96 2.58
N GLN A 29 -0.51 27.88 2.08
CA GLN A 29 -1.47 26.86 2.50
C GLN A 29 -0.99 25.44 2.14
N ARG A 30 -0.44 25.24 0.93
CA ARG A 30 0.14 23.93 0.55
C ARG A 30 1.30 23.56 1.47
N ARG A 31 2.22 24.48 1.73
CA ARG A 31 3.38 24.26 2.61
C ARG A 31 2.95 23.95 4.04
N ALA A 32 1.94 24.65 4.57
CA ALA A 32 1.37 24.36 5.89
C ALA A 32 0.78 22.94 5.97
N ARG A 33 0.01 22.52 4.95
CA ARG A 33 -0.51 21.15 4.87
C ARG A 33 0.61 20.11 4.84
N MET A 34 1.63 20.34 4.01
CA MET A 34 2.76 19.43 3.87
C MET A 34 3.53 19.28 5.19
N ASN A 35 3.82 20.38 5.88
CA ASN A 35 4.49 20.33 7.17
C ASN A 35 3.64 19.57 8.21
N LYS A 36 2.33 19.83 8.28
CA LYS A 36 1.43 19.08 9.18
C LYS A 36 1.49 17.58 8.94
N CYS A 37 1.48 17.14 7.68
CA CYS A 37 1.61 15.72 7.35
C CYS A 37 2.97 15.14 7.78
N LEU A 38 4.06 15.89 7.60
CA LEU A 38 5.39 15.47 8.02
C LEU A 38 5.49 15.36 9.55
N ASP A 39 4.91 16.30 10.29
CA ASP A 39 4.88 16.28 11.75
C ASP A 39 4.09 15.06 12.27
N THR A 40 2.92 14.80 11.67
CA THR A 40 2.10 13.60 12.00
C THR A 40 2.86 12.31 11.69
N LEU A 41 3.52 12.23 10.52
CA LEU A 41 4.31 11.06 10.14
C LEU A 41 5.43 10.81 11.16
N LYS A 42 6.14 11.86 11.55
CA LYS A 42 7.24 11.79 12.51
C LYS A 42 6.77 11.26 13.87
N THR A 43 5.63 11.74 14.38
CA THR A 43 5.01 11.24 15.61
C THR A 43 4.65 9.76 15.49
N LEU A 44 3.96 9.35 14.42
CA LEU A 44 3.58 7.95 14.23
C LEU A 44 4.79 7.03 14.18
N VAL A 45 5.82 7.39 13.40
CA VAL A 45 7.04 6.59 13.26
C VAL A 45 7.80 6.48 14.59
N ALA A 46 7.82 7.53 15.41
CA ALA A 46 8.38 7.50 16.76
C ALA A 46 7.59 6.56 17.68
N GLU A 47 6.26 6.68 17.70
CA GLU A 47 5.37 5.83 18.51
C GLU A 47 5.49 4.34 18.14
N PHE A 48 5.48 4.00 16.86
CA PHE A 48 5.58 2.61 16.41
C PHE A 48 6.95 1.97 16.61
N GLN A 49 8.03 2.77 16.61
CA GLN A 49 9.39 2.28 16.86
C GLN A 49 9.80 2.38 18.34
N GLY A 50 9.06 3.15 19.15
CA GLY A 50 9.43 3.44 20.53
C GLY A 50 10.69 4.31 20.64
N ASP A 51 10.97 5.16 19.64
CA ASP A 51 12.17 6.00 19.60
C ASP A 51 11.82 7.48 19.40
N ASP A 52 11.87 8.23 20.51
CA ASP A 52 11.61 9.67 20.53
C ASP A 52 12.72 10.50 19.85
N ALA A 53 13.90 9.92 19.57
CA ALA A 53 14.95 10.62 18.83
C ALA A 53 14.48 11.01 17.42
N ILE A 54 13.54 10.24 16.86
CA ILE A 54 12.93 10.48 15.56
C ILE A 54 12.25 11.85 15.51
N LEU A 55 11.69 12.34 16.62
CA LEU A 55 11.05 13.65 16.68
C LEU A 55 12.02 14.81 16.42
N ARG A 56 13.34 14.61 16.61
CA ARG A 56 14.37 15.63 16.42
C ARG A 56 15.11 15.53 15.08
N MET A 57 14.88 14.48 14.29
CA MET A 57 15.52 14.28 12.99
C MET A 57 15.17 15.42 12.01
N ASP A 58 16.02 15.66 11.03
CA ASP A 58 15.66 16.60 9.97
C ASP A 58 14.58 16.00 9.03
N LYS A 59 14.19 16.75 7.99
CA LYS A 59 13.14 16.29 7.05
C LYS A 59 13.58 15.14 6.16
N ALA A 60 14.85 15.09 5.75
CA ALA A 60 15.35 14.05 4.87
C ALA A 60 15.58 12.75 5.67
N GLU A 61 16.26 12.87 6.81
CA GLU A 61 16.54 11.77 7.73
C GLU A 61 15.23 11.10 8.21
N MET A 62 14.23 11.88 8.63
CA MET A 62 12.95 11.32 9.07
C MET A 62 12.24 10.54 7.94
N LEU A 63 12.31 11.02 6.70
CA LEU A 63 11.71 10.32 5.56
C LEU A 63 12.44 9.02 5.26
N GLU A 64 13.77 8.97 5.38
CA GLU A 64 14.53 7.73 5.25
C GLU A 64 14.17 6.73 6.35
N ALA A 65 14.10 7.18 7.61
CA ALA A 65 13.68 6.35 8.73
C ALA A 65 12.27 5.78 8.52
N ALA A 66 11.33 6.60 8.05
CA ALA A 66 9.97 6.15 7.72
C ALA A 66 9.96 5.10 6.61
N LEU A 67 10.78 5.25 5.56
CA LEU A 67 10.89 4.27 4.48
C LEU A 67 11.46 2.94 4.96
N VAL A 68 12.49 2.97 5.81
CA VAL A 68 13.07 1.76 6.41
C VAL A 68 12.02 1.06 7.28
N PHE A 69 11.30 1.81 8.11
CA PHE A 69 10.19 1.28 8.92
C PHE A 69 9.12 0.60 8.05
N MET A 70 8.66 1.26 6.99
CA MET A 70 7.65 0.70 6.08
C MET A 70 8.15 -0.55 5.36
N ARG A 71 9.41 -0.58 4.91
CA ARG A 71 10.01 -1.78 4.29
C ARG A 71 10.06 -2.93 5.28
N LYS A 72 10.48 -2.68 6.52
CA LYS A 72 10.50 -3.70 7.57
C LYS A 72 9.10 -4.25 7.82
N GLN A 73 8.09 -3.38 7.94
CA GLN A 73 6.69 -3.78 8.14
C GLN A 73 6.15 -4.59 6.96
N VAL A 74 6.43 -4.21 5.72
CA VAL A 74 6.00 -4.97 4.53
C VAL A 74 6.71 -6.33 4.47
N VAL A 75 8.00 -6.40 4.81
CA VAL A 75 8.74 -7.67 4.86
C VAL A 75 8.23 -8.55 6.02
N GLU A 76 7.86 -7.98 7.16
CA GLU A 76 7.29 -8.74 8.28
C GLU A 76 5.87 -9.25 7.97
N GLN A 77 5.09 -8.49 7.20
CA GLN A 77 3.77 -8.91 6.72
C GLN A 77 3.83 -9.88 5.51
N GLN A 78 4.88 -9.80 4.69
CA GLN A 78 5.14 -10.73 3.57
C GLN A 78 6.03 -11.90 3.95
N ALA A 79 6.69 -11.86 5.10
CA ALA A 79 7.19 -13.07 5.72
C ALA A 79 5.98 -14.01 5.79
N PRO A 80 6.11 -15.27 5.33
CA PRO A 80 5.01 -16.20 5.44
C PRO A 80 4.61 -16.16 6.91
N VAL A 81 3.42 -15.62 7.20
CA VAL A 81 2.76 -15.81 8.49
C VAL A 81 3.04 -17.26 8.80
N SER A 82 3.82 -17.52 9.86
CA SER A 82 4.22 -18.88 10.18
C SER A 82 2.92 -19.68 10.08
N PRO A 83 2.80 -20.66 9.17
CA PRO A 83 1.53 -21.31 8.92
C PRO A 83 1.06 -21.75 10.30
N LEU A 84 -0.07 -21.17 10.74
CA LEU A 84 -0.67 -21.35 12.06
C LEU A 84 -0.30 -22.76 12.54
N PRO A 85 0.49 -22.99 13.61
CA PRO A 85 1.37 -24.16 13.68
C PRO A 85 0.61 -25.42 13.33
N MET A 86 0.67 -25.85 12.05
CA MET A 86 -0.23 -26.89 11.57
C MET A 86 0.08 -28.19 12.30
N ASP A 87 1.30 -28.29 12.81
CA ASP A 87 1.78 -29.32 13.71
C ASP A 87 1.01 -29.36 15.04
N SER A 88 0.66 -28.21 15.63
CA SER A 88 -0.19 -28.18 16.84
C SER A 88 -1.60 -28.73 16.57
N PHE A 89 -2.17 -28.40 15.40
CA PHE A 89 -3.45 -28.95 14.96
C PHE A 89 -3.35 -30.44 14.64
N LYS A 90 -2.31 -30.87 13.89
CA LYS A 90 -2.04 -32.28 13.54
C LYS A 90 -1.90 -33.13 14.81
N ASN A 91 -1.16 -32.64 15.79
CA ASN A 91 -0.98 -33.30 17.09
C ASN A 91 -2.30 -33.35 17.87
N GLY A 92 -3.07 -32.26 17.91
CA GLY A 92 -4.39 -32.22 18.54
C GLY A 92 -5.38 -33.18 17.89
N TYR A 93 -5.36 -33.28 16.55
CA TYR A 93 -6.17 -34.20 15.77
C TYR A 93 -5.82 -35.66 16.10
N MET A 94 -4.53 -36.02 16.09
CA MET A 94 -4.09 -37.37 16.44
C MET A 94 -4.48 -37.77 17.88
N ASN A 95 -4.39 -36.83 18.82
CA ASN A 95 -4.81 -37.05 20.20
C ASN A 95 -6.33 -37.31 20.27
N ALA A 96 -7.13 -36.52 19.56
CA ALA A 96 -8.58 -36.73 19.50
C ALA A 96 -8.94 -38.08 18.86
N VAL A 97 -8.28 -38.47 17.78
CA VAL A 97 -8.47 -39.79 17.14
C VAL A 97 -8.11 -40.93 18.08
N SER A 98 -7.02 -40.80 18.84
CA SER A 98 -6.60 -41.79 19.84
C SER A 98 -7.65 -41.93 20.95
N GLU A 99 -8.22 -40.82 21.41
CA GLU A 99 -9.26 -40.82 22.42
C GLU A 99 -10.57 -41.41 21.89
N ILE A 100 -10.96 -41.10 20.65
CA ILE A 100 -12.11 -41.71 19.97
C ILE A 100 -11.93 -43.23 19.88
N SER A 101 -10.74 -43.70 19.50
CA SER A 101 -10.41 -45.13 19.48
C SER A 101 -10.56 -45.77 20.86
N ARG A 102 -10.08 -45.09 21.92
CA ARG A 102 -10.17 -45.57 23.31
C ARG A 102 -11.62 -45.65 23.78
N VAL A 103 -12.41 -44.60 23.57
CA VAL A 103 -13.82 -44.54 23.97
C VAL A 103 -14.63 -45.62 23.24
N MET A 104 -14.43 -45.80 21.94
CA MET A 104 -15.12 -46.85 21.18
C MET A 104 -14.73 -48.26 21.65
N ALA A 105 -13.47 -48.48 22.04
CA ALA A 105 -13.01 -49.77 22.58
C ALA A 105 -13.56 -50.07 23.98
N CYS A 106 -13.77 -49.03 24.80
CA CYS A 106 -14.30 -49.17 26.16
C CYS A 106 -15.84 -49.16 26.23
N THR A 107 -16.55 -48.91 25.12
CA THR A 107 -18.01 -48.83 25.09
C THR A 107 -18.62 -50.24 24.97
N PRO A 108 -19.40 -50.72 25.96
CA PRO A 108 -20.07 -52.01 25.87
C PRO A 108 -21.05 -52.04 24.69
N ALA A 109 -21.10 -53.18 23.99
CA ALA A 109 -21.95 -53.40 22.80
C ALA A 109 -21.66 -52.49 21.58
N MET A 110 -20.49 -51.86 21.51
CA MET A 110 -20.06 -51.11 20.31
C MET A 110 -19.79 -52.05 19.12
N SER A 111 -20.33 -51.72 17.95
CA SER A 111 -20.10 -52.49 16.74
C SER A 111 -18.68 -52.29 16.20
N VAL A 112 -17.93 -53.38 16.06
CA VAL A 112 -16.58 -53.38 15.48
C VAL A 112 -16.56 -52.78 14.07
N ASN A 113 -17.62 -53.02 13.29
CA ASN A 113 -17.74 -52.47 11.94
C ASN A 113 -17.86 -50.95 11.96
N VAL A 114 -18.61 -50.40 12.91
CA VAL A 114 -18.75 -48.94 13.08
C VAL A 114 -17.42 -48.33 13.50
N GLY A 115 -16.71 -48.95 14.47
CA GLY A 115 -15.38 -48.51 14.87
C GLY A 115 -14.38 -48.48 13.71
N LYS A 116 -14.36 -49.53 12.88
CA LYS A 116 -13.50 -49.59 11.68
C LYS A 116 -13.85 -48.48 10.68
N THR A 117 -15.13 -48.24 10.41
CA THR A 117 -15.58 -47.18 9.49
C THR A 117 -15.15 -45.81 9.99
N VAL A 118 -15.36 -45.50 11.27
CA VAL A 118 -14.98 -44.22 11.88
C VAL A 118 -13.47 -44.01 11.82
N MET A 119 -12.67 -44.99 12.23
CA MET A 119 -11.21 -44.89 12.21
C MET A 119 -10.64 -44.74 10.79
N THR A 120 -11.23 -45.44 9.82
CA THR A 120 -10.85 -45.31 8.41
C THR A 120 -11.16 -43.91 7.88
N HIS A 121 -12.35 -43.38 8.19
CA HIS A 121 -12.73 -42.04 7.77
C HIS A 121 -11.79 -40.98 8.37
N LEU A 122 -11.47 -41.06 9.67
CA LEU A 122 -10.54 -40.14 10.33
C LEU A 122 -9.13 -40.22 9.72
N GLY A 123 -8.64 -41.40 9.37
CA GLY A 123 -7.35 -41.56 8.66
C GLY A 123 -7.33 -40.90 7.28
N VAL A 124 -8.40 -41.06 6.49
CA VAL A 124 -8.53 -40.44 5.16
C VAL A 124 -8.60 -38.91 5.25
N GLU A 125 -9.35 -38.38 6.21
CA GLU A 125 -9.43 -36.93 6.46
C GLU A 125 -8.07 -36.35 6.85
N PHE A 126 -7.32 -37.04 7.73
CA PHE A 126 -5.97 -36.63 8.10
C PHE A 126 -5.01 -36.60 6.90
N GLN A 127 -5.08 -37.61 6.03
CA GLN A 127 -4.26 -37.68 4.82
C GLN A 127 -4.64 -36.60 3.80
N ARG A 128 -5.92 -36.23 3.71
CA ARG A 128 -6.38 -35.09 2.88
C ARG A 128 -5.81 -33.77 3.40
N MET A 129 -5.81 -33.58 4.72
CA MET A 129 -5.26 -32.39 5.35
C MET A 129 -3.75 -32.26 5.12
N LEU A 130 -2.99 -33.36 5.16
CA LEU A 130 -1.55 -33.37 4.86
C LEU A 130 -1.24 -32.96 3.41
N GLN A 131 -2.14 -33.28 2.46
CA GLN A 131 -1.98 -32.92 1.04
C GLN A 131 -2.34 -31.45 0.76
N ALA A 132 -3.29 -30.87 1.52
CA ALA A 132 -3.67 -29.46 1.38
C ALA A 132 -2.53 -28.48 1.76
N ASP A 133 -1.58 -28.92 2.58
CA ASP A 133 -0.38 -28.17 3.00
C ASP A 133 0.68 -28.06 1.88
N GLN A 134 0.56 -28.85 0.80
CA GLN A 134 1.57 -28.97 -0.27
C GLN A 134 1.23 -28.17 -1.55
N VAL A 135 0.07 -27.51 -1.64
CA VAL A 135 -0.37 -26.81 -2.86
C VAL A 135 -0.34 -25.29 -2.67
N GLN A 136 0.86 -24.71 -2.61
CA GLN A 136 1.08 -23.31 -3.00
C GLN A 136 2.11 -23.26 -4.15
N PRO A 137 1.67 -23.33 -5.42
CA PRO A 137 2.49 -22.82 -6.50
C PRO A 137 2.45 -21.29 -6.47
N THR A 138 3.55 -20.69 -6.05
CA THR A 138 3.88 -19.29 -6.28
C THR A 138 3.87 -19.01 -7.78
N THR A 139 2.89 -18.25 -8.26
CA THR A 139 3.04 -17.55 -9.54
C THR A 139 3.35 -16.07 -9.23
N PRO A 140 4.46 -15.51 -9.74
CA PRO A 140 4.70 -14.08 -9.64
C PRO A 140 3.70 -13.38 -10.56
N ILE A 141 2.75 -12.65 -9.97
CA ILE A 141 1.89 -11.72 -10.70
C ILE A 141 2.81 -10.62 -11.25
N THR A 142 3.16 -10.75 -12.53
CA THR A 142 3.67 -9.63 -13.32
C THR A 142 2.57 -8.57 -13.32
N ALA A 143 2.85 -7.40 -12.74
CA ALA A 143 1.94 -6.28 -12.68
C ALA A 143 1.59 -5.79 -14.10
N GLN A 144 0.56 -6.37 -14.71
CA GLN A 144 -0.10 -5.78 -15.87
C GLN A 144 -0.98 -4.65 -15.38
N ARG A 145 -0.50 -3.42 -15.57
CA ARG A 145 -1.24 -2.17 -15.39
C ARG A 145 -2.53 -2.24 -16.22
N PRO A 146 -3.72 -2.01 -15.65
CA PRO A 146 -4.92 -1.86 -16.46
C PRO A 146 -4.79 -0.58 -17.30
N LEU A 147 -4.74 -0.75 -18.63
CA LEU A 147 -4.95 0.34 -19.58
C LEU A 147 -6.43 0.71 -19.50
N SER A 148 -6.74 1.92 -19.02
CA SER A 148 -8.09 2.47 -19.04
C SER A 148 -8.54 2.70 -20.49
N PRO A 149 -9.75 2.29 -20.88
CA PRO A 149 -10.32 2.64 -22.16
C PRO A 149 -11.08 3.98 -22.09
N ALA A 150 -10.85 4.82 -23.10
CA ALA A 150 -11.65 5.99 -23.51
C ALA A 150 -11.55 7.26 -22.62
N SER A 151 -11.54 8.49 -23.14
CA SER A 151 -11.92 9.01 -24.46
C SER A 151 -11.30 10.39 -24.68
N SER A 152 -10.60 10.60 -25.80
CA SER A 152 -10.71 11.81 -26.62
C SER A 152 -9.95 11.56 -27.93
N GLY A 153 -10.58 10.78 -28.81
CA GLY A 153 -10.16 10.64 -30.19
C GLY A 153 -10.97 11.58 -31.05
N TYR A 154 -10.41 12.75 -31.37
CA TYR A 154 -10.76 13.43 -32.61
C TYR A 154 -10.00 12.71 -33.72
N HIS A 155 -10.71 11.97 -34.57
CA HIS A 155 -10.16 11.49 -35.84
C HIS A 155 -11.26 11.43 -36.89
N SER A 156 -11.19 12.35 -37.84
CA SER A 156 -11.63 12.26 -39.23
C SER A 156 -10.95 13.46 -39.89
N ASP A 157 -10.33 13.42 -41.05
CA ASP A 157 -9.98 12.40 -42.02
C ASP A 157 -8.80 13.01 -42.81
N ALA A 158 -8.08 12.23 -43.59
CA ALA A 158 -6.97 12.70 -44.42
C ALA A 158 -7.49 13.52 -45.61
N GLU A 159 -6.74 14.53 -46.05
CA GLU A 159 -6.49 14.88 -47.46
C GLU A 159 -5.30 15.87 -47.53
N ASP A 160 -4.52 15.74 -48.61
CA ASP A 160 -3.27 16.40 -49.00
C ASP A 160 -3.18 17.94 -48.89
N SER A 161 -1.98 18.45 -48.52
CA SER A 161 -1.14 19.37 -49.35
C SER A 161 -0.18 20.27 -48.55
N GLU A 162 1.08 20.25 -49.00
CA GLU A 162 2.11 21.31 -49.03
C GLU A 162 2.59 22.07 -47.76
N SER A 163 3.91 21.89 -47.53
CA SER A 163 4.92 22.93 -47.22
C SER A 163 4.74 23.84 -46.00
N ALA A 164 5.58 23.64 -44.97
CA ALA A 164 6.60 24.61 -44.54
C ALA A 164 7.29 24.24 -43.20
N ALA A 165 8.63 24.29 -43.23
CA ALA A 165 9.60 24.67 -42.20
C ALA A 165 9.48 24.20 -40.73
N SER A 166 10.59 23.61 -40.27
CA SER A 166 11.01 23.33 -38.88
C SER A 166 11.02 24.59 -37.99
N PRO A 167 10.95 24.46 -36.63
CA PRO A 167 12.13 24.07 -35.86
C PRO A 167 11.90 23.03 -34.75
N LYS A 168 12.95 22.27 -34.46
CA LYS A 168 13.09 21.25 -33.39
C LYS A 168 12.70 21.78 -31.99
N PRO A 169 12.05 20.96 -31.13
CA PRO A 169 11.95 21.27 -29.71
C PRO A 169 13.29 21.01 -29.02
N ALA A 170 13.81 22.05 -28.34
CA ALA A 170 14.94 21.93 -27.43
C ALA A 170 14.58 20.94 -26.30
N GLN A 171 15.32 19.86 -26.26
CA GLN A 171 15.38 18.95 -25.13
C GLN A 171 16.23 19.60 -24.06
N ASP A 172 15.60 20.22 -23.06
CA ASP A 172 16.22 20.38 -21.75
C ASP A 172 15.13 20.59 -20.70
N THR A 173 14.50 19.49 -20.32
CA THR A 173 13.64 19.42 -19.13
C THR A 173 14.54 19.38 -17.89
N MET A 174 15.34 20.43 -17.70
CA MET A 174 16.08 20.60 -16.46
C MET A 174 15.06 20.88 -15.36
N TRP A 175 14.93 19.93 -14.43
CA TRP A 175 14.23 20.12 -13.17
C TRP A 175 14.67 21.46 -12.55
N ARG A 176 13.70 22.36 -12.32
CA ARG A 176 13.96 23.61 -11.60
C ARG A 176 13.47 23.45 -10.16
N PRO A 177 14.36 23.52 -9.15
CA PRO A 177 13.93 23.67 -7.77
C PRO A 177 13.28 25.06 -7.60
N TRP A 178 12.38 25.14 -6.64
CA TRP A 178 11.60 26.34 -6.30
C TRP A 178 12.45 27.46 -5.70
#